data_AF-A0AA91PX35-F1
#
_entry.id   AF-A0AA91PX35-F1
#
_cell.length_a   1.000
_cell.length_b   1.000
_cell.length_c   1.000
_cell.angle_alpha   90.00
_cell.angle_beta   90.00
_cell.angle_gamma   90.00
#
_symmetry.space_group_name_H-M   'P 1'
#
loop_
_entity.id
_entity.type
_entity.pdbx_description
1 polymer ?
#
loop_
_entity_poly.entity_id
_entity_poly.type
_entity_poly.pdbx_seq_one_letter_code
_entity_poly.pdbx_strand_id
1 'polypeptide(L)'
;MTSEVTIEMLAESVYQDMMANIVRQVSLSNLSRYRAINEFVEGGYQNVVTNTQMNSNKDIFGQNKTKLKSSETSRYFDCGNCGRQIAGGRFASHMNKCLERDRS
;
A
#
# COMPACT_ATOMS: atom_id res chain seq x y z
N MET A 1 23.20 -37.08 38.76
CA MET A 1 22.16 -36.27 39.41
C MET A 1 21.12 -35.95 38.37
N THR A 2 20.01 -36.69 38.34
CA THR A 2 18.87 -36.43 37.45
C THR A 2 17.95 -35.48 38.18
N SER A 3 17.82 -34.24 37.71
CA SER A 3 16.77 -33.33 38.16
C SER A 3 15.42 -33.98 37.88
N GLU A 4 14.57 -34.11 38.91
CA GLU A 4 13.21 -34.61 38.75
C GLU A 4 12.43 -33.67 37.82
N VAL A 5 11.72 -34.26 36.86
CA VAL A 5 10.88 -33.51 35.92
C VAL A 5 9.66 -33.00 36.69
N THR A 6 9.57 -31.68 36.88
CA THR A 6 8.40 -31.04 37.46
C THR A 6 7.38 -30.68 36.38
N ILE A 7 6.11 -30.53 36.78
CA ILE A 7 5.03 -30.05 35.88
C ILE A 7 5.39 -28.68 35.30
N GLU A 8 6.06 -27.85 36.08
CA GLU A 8 6.52 -26.52 35.66
C GLU A 8 7.57 -26.60 34.55
N MET A 9 8.56 -27.49 34.68
CA MET A 9 9.56 -27.73 33.62
C MET A 9 8.90 -28.22 32.31
N LEU A 10 7.88 -29.07 32.42
CA LEU A 10 7.13 -29.54 31.26
C LEU A 10 6.34 -28.40 30.60
N ALA A 11 5.64 -27.59 31.41
CA ALA A 11 4.88 -26.45 30.93
C ALA A 11 5.78 -25.41 30.25
N GLU A 12 6.96 -25.13 30.82
CA GLU A 12 7.96 -24.24 30.24
C GLU A 12 8.48 -24.79 28.90
N SER A 13 8.80 -26.09 28.83
CA SER A 13 9.25 -26.73 27.59
C SER A 13 8.20 -26.63 26.47
N VAL A 14 6.92 -26.88 26.77
CA VAL A 14 5.82 -26.77 25.81
C VAL A 14 5.65 -25.32 25.34
N TYR A 15 5.71 -24.36 26.26
CA TYR A 15 5.64 -22.94 25.94
C TYR A 15 6.79 -22.51 25.03
N GLN A 16 8.02 -22.91 25.34
CA GLN A 16 9.20 -22.60 24.53
C GLN A 16 9.10 -23.19 23.13
N ASP A 17 8.64 -24.44 22.98
CA ASP A 17 8.49 -25.04 21.66
C ASP A 17 7.39 -24.35 20.85
N MET A 18 6.25 -24.02 21.48
CA MET A 18 5.18 -23.25 20.84
C MET A 18 5.67 -21.88 20.36
N MET A 19 6.37 -21.13 21.22
CA MET A 19 6.91 -19.81 20.87
C MET A 19 7.96 -19.89 19.78
N ALA A 20 8.87 -20.87 19.85
CA ALA A 20 9.88 -21.09 18.82
C ALA A 20 9.23 -21.40 17.47
N ASN A 21 8.18 -22.22 17.45
CA ASN A 21 7.43 -22.54 16.24
C ASN A 21 6.72 -21.32 15.65
N ILE A 22 6.07 -20.51 16.49
CA ILE A 22 5.41 -19.26 16.04
C ILE A 22 6.44 -18.31 15.42
N VAL A 23 7.55 -18.07 16.12
CA VAL A 23 8.61 -17.16 15.63
C VAL A 23 9.19 -17.69 14.32
N ARG A 24 9.52 -18.99 14.23
CA ARG A 24 10.02 -19.60 13.00
C ARG A 24 9.03 -19.42 11.84
N GLN A 25 7.75 -19.70 12.06
CA GLN A 25 6.72 -19.59 11.03
C GLN A 25 6.58 -18.15 10.52
N VAL A 26 6.48 -17.18 11.43
CA VAL A 26 6.35 -15.76 11.07
C VAL A 26 7.60 -15.27 10.33
N SER A 27 8.79 -15.60 10.82
CA SER A 27 10.05 -15.22 10.18
C SER A 27 10.19 -15.80 8.77
N LEU A 28 9.88 -17.10 8.59
CA LEU A 28 9.95 -17.75 7.28
C LEU A 28 8.91 -17.21 6.30
N SER A 29 7.69 -16.96 6.78
CA SER A 29 6.61 -16.36 5.97
C SER A 29 7.00 -14.96 5.48
N ASN A 30 7.52 -14.11 6.37
CA ASN A 30 7.96 -12.77 5.99
C ASN A 30 9.16 -12.79 5.04
N LEU A 31 10.14 -13.66 5.29
CA LEU A 31 11.34 -13.78 4.45
C LEU A 31 10.99 -14.30 3.06
N SER A 32 10.16 -15.34 2.96
CA SER A 32 9.73 -15.89 1.67
C SER A 32 8.95 -14.85 0.86
N ARG A 33 8.03 -14.11 1.50
CA ARG A 33 7.31 -13.01 0.87
C ARG A 33 8.25 -11.91 0.38
N TYR A 34 9.21 -11.49 1.20
CA TYR A 34 10.20 -10.48 0.82
C TYR A 34 11.03 -10.92 -0.38
N ARG A 35 11.52 -12.16 -0.37
CA ARG A 35 12.30 -12.73 -1.47
C ARG A 35 11.50 -12.81 -2.76
N ALA A 36 10.26 -13.31 -2.69
CA ALA A 36 9.39 -13.39 -3.87
C ALA A 36 9.14 -11.99 -4.47
N ILE A 37 8.79 -11.00 -3.65
CA ILE A 37 8.58 -9.62 -4.13
C ILE A 37 9.85 -9.07 -4.79
N ASN A 38 11.02 -9.26 -4.17
CA ASN A 38 12.29 -8.79 -4.73
C ASN A 38 12.66 -9.45 -6.05
N GLU A 39 12.35 -10.74 -6.23
CA GLU A 39 12.63 -11.49 -7.46
C GLU A 39 11.75 -11.01 -8.61
N PHE A 40 10.45 -10.76 -8.37
CA PHE A 40 9.53 -10.29 -9.40
C PHE A 40 9.68 -8.80 -9.75
N VAL A 41 10.27 -7.99 -8.86
CA VAL A 41 10.54 -6.57 -9.11
C VAL A 41 11.94 -6.43 -9.68
N GLU A 42 12.12 -6.83 -10.95
CA GLU A 42 13.34 -6.54 -11.70
C GLU A 42 13.51 -5.01 -11.86
N GLY A 43 14.62 -4.47 -11.35
CA GLY A 43 15.02 -3.08 -11.58
C GLY A 43 14.73 -2.10 -10.45
N GLY A 44 15.51 -2.15 -9.36
CA GLY A 44 15.84 -0.98 -8.55
C GLY A 44 14.73 -0.28 -7.76
N TYR A 45 13.47 -0.72 -7.81
CA TYR A 45 12.38 -0.15 -7.03
C TYR A 45 12.41 -0.63 -5.57
N GLN A 46 13.42 -0.18 -4.83
CA GLN A 46 13.57 -0.38 -3.38
C GLN A 46 12.34 0.11 -2.56
N ASN A 47 11.49 0.95 -3.15
CA ASN A 47 10.35 1.59 -2.50
C ASN A 47 9.03 0.82 -2.58
N VAL A 48 8.96 -0.34 -3.27
CA VAL A 48 7.71 -1.13 -3.34
C VAL A 48 7.40 -1.79 -1.99
N VAL A 49 8.43 -2.10 -1.21
CA VAL A 49 8.32 -2.90 0.02
C VAL A 49 8.18 -2.03 1.27
N THR A 50 8.58 -0.77 1.22
CA THR A 50 8.70 0.10 2.40
C THR A 50 8.08 1.47 2.13
N ASN A 51 6.75 1.57 2.26
CA ASN A 51 6.12 2.86 2.57
C ASN A 51 6.30 3.16 4.07
N THR A 52 7.55 3.34 4.51
CA THR A 52 7.90 3.62 5.91
C THR A 52 7.60 5.06 6.31
N GLN A 53 7.24 5.93 5.37
CA GLN A 53 6.99 7.34 5.64
C GLN A 53 5.52 7.57 6.04
N MET A 54 5.20 7.22 7.29
CA MET A 54 3.90 7.43 7.94
C MET A 54 3.39 8.89 7.95
N ASN A 55 4.19 9.89 7.55
CA ASN A 55 3.79 11.31 7.51
C ASN A 55 4.45 12.07 6.34
N SER A 56 4.53 11.45 5.17
CA SER A 56 5.04 12.11 3.98
C SER A 56 4.00 13.04 3.36
N ASN A 57 4.35 14.32 3.19
CA ASN A 57 3.68 15.21 2.23
C ASN A 57 3.94 14.81 0.77
N LYS A 58 4.51 13.62 0.53
CA LYS A 58 4.77 13.06 -0.78
C LYS A 58 3.93 11.80 -1.00
N ASP A 59 3.62 11.50 -2.24
CA ASP A 59 2.97 10.25 -2.64
C ASP A 59 3.94 9.06 -2.64
N ILE A 60 3.46 7.90 -3.06
CA ILE A 60 4.23 6.64 -3.17
C ILE A 60 5.38 6.70 -4.19
N PHE A 61 5.39 7.72 -5.07
CA PHE A 61 6.46 7.99 -6.03
C PHE A 61 7.38 9.14 -5.56
N GLY A 62 7.19 9.65 -4.34
CA GLY A 62 7.96 10.76 -3.78
C GLY A 62 7.56 12.14 -4.31
N GLN A 63 6.43 12.28 -5.01
CA GLN A 63 5.93 13.57 -5.51
C GLN A 63 5.18 14.34 -4.42
N ASN A 64 5.47 15.63 -4.28
CA ASN A 64 4.85 16.46 -3.25
C ASN A 64 3.35 16.69 -3.52
N LYS A 65 2.49 16.43 -2.52
CA LYS A 65 1.03 16.58 -2.60
C LYS A 65 0.60 17.99 -3.02
N THR A 66 1.33 19.04 -2.63
CA THR A 66 1.00 20.41 -3.04
C THR A 66 1.21 20.65 -4.53
N LYS A 67 2.26 20.04 -5.12
CA LYS A 67 2.51 20.06 -6.57
C LYS A 67 1.52 19.19 -7.33
N LEU A 68 1.07 18.08 -6.74
CA LEU A 68 0.08 17.21 -7.34
C LEU A 68 -1.29 17.90 -7.45
N LYS A 69 -1.75 18.55 -6.37
CA LYS A 69 -3.02 19.31 -6.37
C LYS A 69 -3.04 20.43 -7.41
N SER A 70 -1.97 21.22 -7.50
CA SER A 70 -1.90 22.30 -8.51
C SER A 70 -1.83 21.75 -9.93
N SER A 71 -1.13 20.62 -10.13
CA SER A 71 -1.08 19.90 -11.40
C SER A 71 -2.46 19.37 -11.82
N GLU A 72 -3.18 18.67 -10.95
CA GLU A 72 -4.51 18.11 -11.23
C GLU A 72 -5.54 19.19 -11.60
N THR A 73 -5.50 20.34 -10.93
CA THR A 73 -6.35 21.49 -11.30
C THR A 73 -6.01 22.10 -12.66
N SER A 74 -4.77 21.91 -13.13
CA SER A 74 -4.27 22.44 -14.40
C SER A 74 -4.42 21.47 -15.57
N ARG A 75 -4.70 20.18 -15.31
CA ARG A 75 -4.91 19.17 -16.36
C ARG A 75 -6.27 19.34 -16.99
N TYR A 76 -6.33 19.29 -18.32
CA TYR A 76 -7.58 19.25 -19.07
C TYR A 76 -7.88 17.82 -19.49
N PHE A 77 -9.17 17.48 -19.47
CA PHE A 77 -9.71 16.19 -19.85
C PHE A 77 -10.75 16.40 -20.94
N ASP A 78 -10.74 15.54 -21.96
CA ASP A 78 -11.75 15.55 -23.00
C ASP A 78 -13.07 14.99 -22.45
N CYS A 79 -14.16 15.74 -22.60
CA CYS A 79 -15.48 15.29 -22.25
C CYS A 79 -16.01 14.33 -23.33
N GLY A 80 -16.19 13.06 -22.99
CA GLY A 80 -16.75 12.07 -23.92
C GLY A 80 -18.19 12.34 -24.38
N ASN A 81 -18.92 13.22 -23.71
CA ASN A 81 -20.30 13.57 -24.08
C ASN A 81 -20.38 14.71 -25.10
N CYS A 82 -19.59 15.78 -24.91
CA CYS A 82 -19.67 16.98 -25.78
C CYS A 82 -18.37 17.32 -26.53
N GLY A 83 -17.32 16.51 -26.37
CA GLY A 83 -16.02 16.70 -27.02
C GLY A 83 -15.21 17.89 -26.51
N ARG A 84 -15.68 18.62 -25.49
CA ARG A 84 -14.97 19.81 -24.95
C ARG A 84 -13.84 19.40 -24.01
N GLN A 85 -12.74 20.16 -24.05
CA GLN A 85 -11.67 20.08 -23.04
C GLN A 85 -12.06 20.81 -21.77
N ILE A 86 -12.04 20.09 -20.65
CA ILE A 86 -12.50 20.57 -19.35
C ILE A 86 -11.38 20.40 -18.32
N ALA A 87 -11.06 21.49 -17.60
CA ALA A 87 -10.09 21.45 -16.52
C ALA A 87 -10.55 20.46 -15.41
N GLY A 88 -9.62 19.67 -14.88
CA GLY A 88 -9.89 18.60 -13.91
C GLY A 88 -10.67 19.07 -12.70
N GLY A 89 -10.29 20.21 -12.13
CA GLY A 89 -10.99 20.82 -10.99
C GLY A 89 -12.45 21.24 -11.28
N ARG A 90 -12.87 21.29 -12.55
CA ARG A 90 -14.23 21.68 -12.98
C ARG A 90 -14.99 20.54 -13.65
N PHE A 91 -14.38 19.37 -13.81
CA PHE A 91 -14.95 18.26 -14.56
C PHE A 91 -16.30 17.78 -13.98
N ALA A 92 -16.39 17.66 -12.65
CA ALA A 92 -17.64 17.26 -11.98
C ALA A 92 -18.79 18.27 -12.21
N SER A 93 -18.52 19.57 -12.07
CA SER A 93 -19.53 20.63 -12.32
C SER A 93 -19.97 20.68 -13.78
N HIS A 94 -19.04 20.43 -14.70
CA HIS A 94 -19.34 20.31 -16.12
C HIS A 94 -20.25 19.11 -16.41
N MET A 95 -19.95 17.93 -15.85
CA MET A 95 -20.75 16.71 -16.09
C MET A 95 -22.21 16.89 -15.72
N ASN A 96 -22.51 17.48 -14.56
CA ASN A 96 -23.89 17.73 -14.14
C ASN A 96 -24.67 18.52 -15.22
N LYS A 97 -24.10 19.63 -15.72
CA LYS A 97 -24.75 20.47 -16.74
C LYS A 97 -24.74 19.85 -18.13
N CYS A 98 -23.68 19.13 -18.46
CA CYS A 98 -23.48 18.57 -19.80
C CYS A 98 -24.41 17.40 -20.07
N LEU A 99 -24.66 16.56 -19.06
CA LEU A 99 -25.54 15.39 -19.17
C LEU A 99 -27.02 15.77 -19.08
N GLU A 100 -27.37 16.85 -18.38
CA GLU A 100 -28.73 17.38 -18.35
C GLU A 100 -29.18 17.89 -19.72
N ARG A 101 -28.27 18.46 -20.52
CA ARG A 101 -28.55 18.98 -21.85
C ARG A 101 -28.84 17.90 -22.89
N ASP A 102 -28.36 16.68 -22.70
CA ASP A 102 -28.59 15.53 -23.60
C ASP A 102 -29.89 14.77 -23.25
N ARG A 103 -30.57 15.15 -22.16
CA ARG A 103 -31.88 14.61 -21.76
C ARG A 103 -33.07 15.49 -22.16
N SER A 104 -32.84 16.49 -23.02
CA SER A 104 -33.86 17.42 -23.54
C SER A 104 -34.25 17.07 -24.97
#